data_AF-A0A4Z2C325-F1
#
_entry.id   AF-A0A4Z2C325-F1
#
_cell.length_a   1.000
_cell.length_b   1.000
_cell.length_c   1.000
_cell.angle_alpha   90.00
_cell.angle_beta   90.00
_cell.angle_gamma   90.00
#
_symmetry.space_group_name_H-M   'P 1'
#
loop_
_entity.id
_entity.type
_entity.pdbx_description
1 polymer ?
#
loop_
_entity_poly.entity_id
_entity_poly.type
_entity_poly.pdbx_seq_one_letter_code
_entity_poly.pdbx_strand_id
1 'polypeptide(L)'
;MTQGEEEDGPTVESGEGEVETDSFWKKKETFLRGSTVSLGEKISSEIVLLFIGRRRSSVGPDRALQEALRTRLRVVESNSQDVIQLFKDLSARLVSVHAEKDSFVLTFKTVEEIWKFSTYLALGYVARCLENFLCDQSFWLDPELLSDLEINVTVNEEHLATLYLGLLLQEGSFFAKALFTRNEQDEEDEEQLLFKKNDLLMVRDTGQGETREGTMLASGNHGLVPVSAMQPLPYPFYQWFLRKYPCNTGCLQMEKEAFEHAIVTGSCVAVVDYSPVGLDELQLSRGDVVEIQGLLIRGLGVFIGTHSSTGLTGFVHKAHVRPLDALPL
;
A
#
# COMPACT_ATOMS: atom_id res chain seq x y z
N MET A 1 -5.35 56.49 38.40
CA MET A 1 -4.38 55.38 38.64
C MET A 1 -5.18 54.11 38.79
N THR A 2 -4.74 53.05 38.11
CA THR A 2 -5.08 51.61 38.25
C THR A 2 -6.55 51.22 38.02
N GLN A 3 -6.92 50.70 36.84
CA GLN A 3 -6.84 49.27 36.42
C GLN A 3 -7.58 48.32 37.38
N GLY A 4 -8.72 47.81 36.91
CA GLY A 4 -9.41 46.63 37.39
C GLY A 4 -9.99 45.94 36.15
N GLU A 5 -9.39 44.81 35.79
CA GLU A 5 -9.67 44.01 34.60
C GLU A 5 -11.00 43.24 34.79
N GLU A 6 -11.91 43.35 33.81
CA GLU A 6 -13.03 42.42 33.65
C GLU A 6 -12.52 41.21 32.86
N GLU A 7 -12.71 40.03 33.46
CA GLU A 7 -12.30 38.72 32.98
C GLU A 7 -13.26 38.25 31.88
N ASP A 8 -12.88 38.46 30.62
CA ASP A 8 -13.57 37.92 29.45
C ASP A 8 -13.10 36.48 29.23
N GLY A 9 -13.96 35.52 29.54
CA GLY A 9 -13.66 34.09 29.42
C GLY A 9 -13.61 33.67 27.95
N PRO A 10 -12.61 32.90 27.49
CA PRO A 10 -12.59 32.43 26.12
C PRO A 10 -13.55 31.25 25.96
N THR A 11 -14.52 31.46 25.08
CA THR A 11 -15.39 30.49 24.45
C THR A 11 -14.55 29.33 23.89
N VAL A 12 -14.78 28.12 24.39
CA VAL A 12 -14.14 26.90 23.90
C VAL A 12 -14.76 26.55 22.55
N GLU A 13 -14.11 26.92 21.46
CA GLU A 13 -14.33 26.27 20.16
C GLU A 13 -13.78 24.83 20.26
N SER A 14 -14.71 23.88 20.35
CA SER A 14 -14.42 22.47 20.15
C SER A 14 -14.04 22.24 18.69
N GLY A 15 -12.78 22.51 18.36
CA GLY A 15 -12.15 21.99 17.16
C GLY A 15 -11.97 20.49 17.32
N GLU A 16 -12.93 19.72 16.82
CA GLU A 16 -12.73 18.31 16.47
C GLU A 16 -11.62 18.28 15.42
N GLY A 17 -10.38 18.17 15.90
CA GLY A 17 -9.25 17.79 15.08
C GLY A 17 -9.48 16.35 14.65
N GLU A 18 -10.17 16.17 13.53
CA GLU A 18 -10.04 14.97 12.73
C GLU A 18 -8.53 14.73 12.56
N VAL A 19 -8.04 13.71 13.24
CA VAL A 19 -6.73 13.15 12.96
C VAL A 19 -6.88 12.55 11.58
N GLU A 20 -6.66 13.37 10.54
CA GLU A 20 -6.36 12.88 9.21
C GLU A 20 -5.20 11.92 9.39
N THR A 21 -5.50 10.62 9.38
CA THR A 21 -4.51 9.55 9.26
C THR A 21 -3.90 9.69 7.89
N ASP A 22 -2.95 10.59 7.81
CA ASP A 22 -2.15 10.91 6.65
C ASP A 22 -1.55 9.59 6.16
N SER A 23 -2.08 9.10 5.04
CA SER A 23 -1.95 7.69 4.70
C SER A 23 -0.47 7.34 4.59
N PHE A 24 -0.10 6.18 5.15
CA PHE A 24 1.24 5.56 5.09
C PHE A 24 1.93 5.71 3.72
N TRP A 25 1.12 5.80 2.66
CA TRP A 25 1.58 5.91 1.30
C TRP A 25 1.61 7.31 0.69
N LYS A 26 0.80 8.26 1.18
CA LYS A 26 0.90 9.68 0.79
C LYS A 26 2.25 10.27 1.19
N LYS A 27 2.75 9.90 2.39
CA LYS A 27 4.11 10.26 2.85
C LYS A 27 5.23 9.64 2.01
N LYS A 28 4.95 8.52 1.31
CA LYS A 28 5.93 7.81 0.47
C LYS A 28 6.15 8.47 -0.91
N GLU A 29 5.12 9.10 -1.47
CA GLU A 29 5.19 9.78 -2.77
C GLU A 29 6.03 11.07 -2.70
N THR A 30 6.04 11.75 -1.55
CA THR A 30 6.86 12.95 -1.31
C THR A 30 8.33 12.63 -1.12
N PHE A 31 8.67 11.54 -0.42
CA PHE A 31 10.06 11.09 -0.23
C PHE A 31 10.75 10.74 -1.55
N LEU A 32 10.10 9.91 -2.37
CA LEU A 32 10.66 9.51 -3.68
C LEU A 32 10.76 10.65 -4.69
N ARG A 33 10.07 11.77 -4.46
CA ARG A 33 10.17 12.99 -5.29
C ARG A 33 11.46 13.78 -4.99
N GLY A 34 12.05 13.62 -3.81
CA GLY A 34 13.27 14.31 -3.38
C GLY A 34 14.55 13.46 -3.47
N SER A 35 14.42 12.14 -3.53
CA SER A 35 15.57 11.22 -3.52
C SER A 35 16.15 11.00 -4.92
N THR A 36 17.05 11.86 -5.37
CA THR A 36 18.06 11.47 -6.37
C THR A 36 19.03 10.52 -5.67
N VAL A 37 18.75 9.22 -5.71
CA VAL A 37 19.69 8.22 -5.19
C VAL A 37 20.91 8.20 -6.11
N SER A 38 21.95 8.92 -5.72
CA SER A 38 23.27 8.81 -6.33
C SER A 38 23.84 7.43 -6.02
N LEU A 39 24.13 6.68 -7.07
CA LEU A 39 24.81 5.38 -7.04
C LEU A 39 26.23 5.55 -6.48
N GLY A 40 26.42 5.51 -5.16
CA GLY A 40 27.75 5.68 -4.57
C GLY A 40 27.84 5.53 -3.05
N GLU A 41 26.76 5.78 -2.30
CA GLU A 41 26.80 5.57 -0.86
C GLU A 41 26.40 4.13 -0.52
N LYS A 42 27.26 3.44 0.21
CA LYS A 42 27.08 2.05 0.65
C LYS A 42 26.01 2.03 1.74
N ILE A 43 24.75 2.18 1.34
CA ILE A 43 23.59 2.09 2.24
C ILE A 43 23.64 0.71 2.89
N SER A 44 23.60 0.68 4.23
CA SER A 44 23.53 -0.59 4.96
C SER A 44 22.33 -1.38 4.45
N SER A 45 22.57 -2.60 3.98
CA SER A 45 21.52 -3.51 3.45
C SER A 45 20.68 -4.16 4.55
N GLU A 46 20.92 -3.76 5.80
CA GLU A 46 20.28 -4.28 7.00
C GLU A 46 19.16 -3.35 7.44
N ILE A 47 18.08 -3.89 7.99
CA ILE A 47 16.99 -3.13 8.58
C ILE A 47 16.65 -3.66 9.97
N VAL A 48 16.30 -2.77 10.88
CA VAL A 48 15.93 -3.13 12.25
C VAL A 48 14.42 -3.24 12.35
N LEU A 49 13.93 -4.42 12.75
CA LEU A 49 12.55 -4.68 13.15
C LEU A 49 12.50 -4.65 14.68
N LEU A 50 11.87 -3.62 15.23
CA LEU A 50 11.60 -3.51 16.67
C LEU A 50 10.30 -4.26 16.98
N PHE A 51 10.27 -4.95 18.11
CA PHE A 51 9.03 -5.53 18.62
C PHE A 51 8.75 -5.05 20.05
N ILE A 52 7.48 -4.85 20.38
CA ILE A 52 7.03 -4.39 21.68
C ILE A 52 5.85 -5.27 22.11
N GLY A 53 5.97 -5.91 23.26
CA GLY A 53 4.85 -6.59 23.92
C GLY A 53 3.97 -5.61 24.67
N ARG A 54 2.67 -5.73 24.49
CA ARG A 54 1.64 -4.98 25.23
C ARG A 54 0.53 -5.93 25.66
N ARG A 55 -0.27 -5.47 26.63
CA ARG A 55 -1.52 -6.14 26.96
C ARG A 55 -2.69 -5.43 26.29
N ARG A 56 -3.64 -6.18 25.73
CA ARG A 56 -4.85 -5.65 25.08
C ARG A 56 -5.72 -4.90 26.08
N SER A 57 -5.75 -5.38 27.32
CA SER A 57 -6.44 -4.75 28.44
C SER A 57 -5.80 -3.45 28.94
N SER A 58 -4.55 -3.15 28.56
CA SER A 58 -3.80 -2.02 29.14
C SER A 58 -3.30 -1.05 28.07
N VAL A 59 -3.49 0.24 28.33
CA VAL A 59 -3.11 1.31 27.39
C VAL A 59 -1.59 1.58 27.42
N GLY A 60 -0.86 1.07 28.41
CA GLY A 60 0.56 1.39 28.65
C GLY A 60 1.56 0.27 28.29
N PRO A 61 2.86 0.58 28.21
CA PRO A 61 3.90 -0.44 28.03
C PRO A 61 4.06 -1.28 29.31
N ASP A 62 3.91 -2.60 29.19
CA ASP A 62 4.13 -3.54 30.29
C ASP A 62 5.62 -3.96 30.33
N ARG A 63 6.37 -3.37 31.27
CA ARG A 63 7.80 -3.64 31.43
C ARG A 63 8.09 -5.08 31.85
N ALA A 64 7.22 -5.69 32.65
CA ALA A 64 7.42 -7.07 33.10
C ALA A 64 7.20 -8.04 31.94
N LEU A 65 6.16 -7.80 31.14
CA LEU A 65 5.91 -8.54 29.90
C LEU A 65 7.06 -8.39 28.91
N GLN A 66 7.55 -7.17 28.69
CA GLN A 66 8.67 -6.92 27.79
C GLN A 66 9.94 -7.65 28.25
N GLU A 67 10.26 -7.67 29.55
CA GLU A 67 11.42 -8.43 30.06
C GLU A 67 11.26 -9.94 29.91
N ALA A 68 10.04 -10.45 30.05
CA ALA A 68 9.76 -11.88 29.81
C ALA A 68 9.94 -12.25 28.33
N LEU A 69 9.45 -11.42 27.40
CA LEU A 69 9.70 -11.59 25.96
C LEU A 69 11.20 -11.47 25.63
N ARG A 70 11.90 -10.51 26.25
CA ARG A 70 13.35 -10.34 26.12
C ARG A 70 14.12 -11.56 26.60
N THR A 71 13.72 -12.15 27.73
CA THR A 71 14.29 -13.39 28.25
C THR A 71 14.09 -14.52 27.24
N ARG A 72 12.92 -14.60 26.61
CA ARG A 72 12.67 -15.57 25.54
C ARG A 72 13.58 -15.35 24.34
N LEU A 73 13.82 -14.09 23.96
CA LEU A 73 14.73 -13.76 22.87
C LEU A 73 16.17 -14.09 23.16
N ARG A 74 16.67 -13.95 24.39
CA ARG A 74 18.03 -14.39 24.76
C ARG A 74 18.21 -15.89 24.47
N VAL A 75 17.17 -16.70 24.68
CA VAL A 75 17.18 -18.14 24.34
C VAL A 75 17.23 -18.32 22.82
N VAL A 76 16.40 -17.59 22.07
CA VAL A 76 16.35 -17.64 20.60
C VAL A 76 17.64 -17.13 19.95
N GLU A 77 18.29 -16.12 20.54
CA GLU A 77 19.57 -15.58 20.11
C GLU A 77 20.68 -16.65 20.21
N SER A 78 20.59 -17.55 21.20
CA SER A 78 21.52 -18.68 21.35
C SER A 78 21.24 -19.87 20.40
N ASN A 79 19.98 -20.04 19.97
CA ASN A 79 19.56 -21.09 19.04
C ASN A 79 18.63 -20.52 17.96
N SER A 80 19.23 -19.99 16.89
CA SER A 80 18.52 -19.14 15.93
C SER A 80 17.84 -19.89 14.77
N GLN A 81 17.91 -21.22 14.68
CA GLN A 81 17.42 -21.95 13.50
C GLN A 81 15.91 -21.74 13.26
N ASP A 82 15.10 -21.83 14.31
CA ASP A 82 13.65 -21.72 14.16
C ASP A 82 13.23 -20.28 13.80
N VAL A 83 13.90 -19.27 14.35
CA VAL A 83 13.62 -17.87 14.01
C VAL A 83 14.16 -17.48 12.63
N ILE A 84 15.27 -18.06 12.20
CA ILE A 84 15.75 -17.92 10.81
C ILE A 84 14.69 -18.47 9.85
N GLN A 85 14.13 -19.64 10.15
CA GLN A 85 13.09 -20.25 9.33
C GLN A 85 11.81 -19.40 9.33
N LEU A 86 11.39 -18.88 10.48
CA LEU A 86 10.25 -17.95 10.58
C LEU A 86 10.40 -16.74 9.65
N PHE A 87 11.54 -16.05 9.71
CA PHE A 87 11.77 -14.88 8.86
C PHE A 87 11.90 -15.24 7.39
N LYS A 88 12.46 -16.41 7.07
CA LYS A 88 12.52 -16.93 5.70
C LYS A 88 11.11 -17.14 5.12
N ASP A 89 10.19 -17.68 5.91
CA ASP A 89 8.79 -17.86 5.51
C ASP A 89 8.05 -16.51 5.36
N LEU A 90 8.43 -15.51 6.16
CA LEU A 90 8.00 -14.12 6.02
C LEU A 90 8.72 -13.36 4.89
N SER A 91 9.53 -14.04 4.07
CA SER A 91 10.29 -13.43 2.95
C SER A 91 11.33 -12.38 3.37
N ALA A 92 11.95 -12.57 4.53
CA ALA A 92 13.09 -11.79 5.01
C ALA A 92 14.27 -12.70 5.37
N ARG A 93 15.48 -12.15 5.39
CA ARG A 93 16.68 -12.88 5.81
C ARG A 93 17.13 -12.35 7.17
N LEU A 94 17.09 -13.19 8.20
CA LEU A 94 17.58 -12.82 9.52
C LEU A 94 19.11 -12.73 9.51
N VAL A 95 19.64 -11.59 9.95
CA VAL A 95 21.08 -11.34 10.12
C VAL A 95 21.47 -11.62 11.57
N SER A 96 20.77 -11.00 12.52
CA SER A 96 21.00 -11.18 13.95
C SER A 96 19.72 -10.96 14.76
N VAL A 97 19.70 -11.54 15.95
CA VAL A 97 18.72 -11.23 17.00
C VAL A 97 19.45 -10.39 18.04
N HIS A 98 18.81 -9.32 18.51
CA HIS A 98 19.34 -8.49 19.60
C HIS A 98 18.31 -8.40 20.71
N ALA A 99 18.39 -9.31 21.68
CA ALA A 99 17.44 -9.34 22.80
C ALA A 99 17.47 -8.03 23.61
N GLU A 100 18.65 -7.50 23.93
CA GLU A 100 18.79 -6.27 24.73
C GLU A 100 18.22 -5.00 24.07
N LYS A 101 18.04 -5.03 22.74
CA LYS A 101 17.45 -3.93 21.97
C LYS A 101 16.01 -4.22 21.53
N ASP A 102 15.45 -5.34 21.96
CA ASP A 102 14.14 -5.82 21.54
C ASP A 102 13.97 -5.82 20.01
N SER A 103 14.99 -6.32 19.29
CA SER A 103 15.04 -6.13 17.84
C SER A 103 15.59 -7.31 17.07
N PHE A 104 15.15 -7.44 15.83
CA PHE A 104 15.70 -8.32 14.82
C PHE A 104 16.35 -7.50 13.72
N VAL A 105 17.54 -7.90 13.29
CA VAL A 105 18.18 -7.29 12.13
C VAL A 105 17.92 -8.18 10.93
N LEU A 106 17.27 -7.61 9.92
CA LEU A 106 16.84 -8.29 8.71
C LEU A 106 17.58 -7.73 7.50
N THR A 107 17.65 -8.50 6.44
CA THR A 107 18.10 -8.03 5.13
C THR A 107 17.26 -8.65 4.02
N PHE A 108 17.33 -8.06 2.84
CA PHE A 108 16.63 -8.50 1.64
C PHE A 108 17.63 -8.54 0.49
N LYS A 109 17.53 -9.58 -0.34
CA LYS A 109 18.35 -9.80 -1.52
C LYS A 109 17.62 -9.47 -2.81
N THR A 110 16.28 -9.51 -2.82
CA THR A 110 15.49 -9.33 -4.04
C THR A 110 14.30 -8.41 -3.81
N VAL A 111 13.80 -7.78 -4.88
CA VAL A 111 12.53 -7.03 -4.81
C VAL A 111 11.37 -7.97 -4.44
N GLU A 112 11.47 -9.26 -4.77
CA GLU A 112 10.47 -10.26 -4.40
C GLU A 112 10.34 -10.45 -2.89
N GLU A 113 11.48 -10.56 -2.20
CA GLU A 113 11.53 -10.69 -0.74
C GLU A 113 10.92 -9.46 -0.06
N ILE A 114 11.35 -8.25 -0.46
CA ILE A 114 10.91 -7.02 0.20
C ILE A 114 9.43 -6.69 -0.05
N TRP A 115 8.86 -6.99 -1.22
CA TRP A 115 7.42 -6.73 -1.44
C TRP A 115 6.54 -7.67 -0.63
N LYS A 116 6.90 -8.95 -0.52
CA LYS A 116 6.16 -9.92 0.29
C LYS A 116 6.24 -9.53 1.76
N PHE A 117 7.45 -9.29 2.27
CA PHE A 117 7.66 -8.91 3.66
C PHE A 117 6.93 -7.61 4.02
N SER A 118 7.06 -6.56 3.20
CA SER A 118 6.36 -5.27 3.46
C SER A 118 4.84 -5.42 3.44
N THR A 119 4.31 -6.31 2.60
CA THR A 119 2.88 -6.64 2.60
C THR A 119 2.47 -7.37 3.88
N TYR A 120 3.24 -8.38 4.32
CA TYR A 120 2.99 -9.08 5.58
C TYR A 120 3.09 -8.17 6.79
N LEU A 121 4.02 -7.21 6.76
CA LEU A 121 4.17 -6.20 7.81
C LEU A 121 2.94 -5.31 7.89
N ALA A 122 2.50 -4.76 6.74
CA ALA A 122 1.33 -3.88 6.68
C ALA A 122 0.02 -4.59 7.07
N LEU A 123 -0.11 -5.89 6.79
CA LEU A 123 -1.25 -6.72 7.19
C LEU A 123 -1.19 -7.19 8.66
N GLY A 124 -0.12 -6.88 9.39
CA GLY A 124 0.07 -7.32 10.78
C GLY A 124 0.44 -8.81 10.93
N TYR A 125 0.72 -9.53 9.84
CA TYR A 125 1.10 -10.94 9.90
C TYR A 125 2.46 -11.15 10.54
N VAL A 126 3.41 -10.22 10.35
CA VAL A 126 4.73 -10.29 11.00
C VAL A 126 4.58 -10.28 12.52
N ALA A 127 3.76 -9.36 13.05
CA ALA A 127 3.42 -9.31 14.47
C ALA A 127 2.82 -10.63 14.96
N ARG A 128 1.76 -11.12 14.28
CA ARG A 128 1.07 -12.35 14.67
C ARG A 128 1.99 -13.58 14.65
N CYS A 129 2.86 -13.69 13.65
CA CYS A 129 3.85 -14.76 13.54
C CYS A 129 4.84 -14.73 14.72
N LEU A 130 5.29 -13.54 15.14
CA LEU A 130 6.14 -13.39 16.31
C LEU A 130 5.39 -13.67 17.61
N GLU A 131 4.10 -13.30 17.73
CA GLU A 131 3.27 -13.67 18.87
C GLU A 131 3.25 -15.19 19.03
N ASN A 132 2.87 -15.91 17.97
CA ASN A 132 2.80 -17.37 18.00
C ASN A 132 4.14 -18.03 18.29
N PHE A 133 5.25 -17.42 17.83
CA PHE A 133 6.58 -17.95 18.03
C PHE A 133 7.13 -17.71 19.44
N LEU A 134 6.95 -16.51 19.98
CA LEU A 134 7.50 -16.12 21.30
C LEU A 134 6.57 -16.51 22.46
N CYS A 135 5.28 -16.69 22.18
CA CYS A 135 4.22 -16.88 23.18
C CYS A 135 3.64 -18.30 23.19
N ASP A 136 4.50 -19.31 22.99
CA ASP A 136 4.09 -20.72 23.06
C ASP A 136 3.64 -21.11 24.50
N GLN A 137 2.58 -21.91 24.60
CA GLN A 137 1.98 -22.39 25.86
C GLN A 137 2.97 -23.23 26.69
N SER A 138 4.01 -23.78 26.07
CA SER A 138 5.07 -24.50 26.77
C SER A 138 5.91 -23.59 27.68
N PHE A 139 5.98 -22.30 27.36
CA PHE A 139 6.80 -21.32 28.08
C PHE A 139 5.96 -20.42 28.99
N TRP A 140 4.74 -20.11 28.58
CA TRP A 140 3.83 -19.24 29.32
C TRP A 140 2.76 -20.08 30.02
N LEU A 141 2.87 -20.14 31.35
CA LEU A 141 2.08 -21.04 32.20
C LEU A 141 0.61 -20.61 32.40
N ASP A 142 0.24 -19.40 31.96
CA ASP A 142 -1.10 -18.84 32.16
C ASP A 142 -1.77 -18.50 30.81
N PRO A 143 -2.76 -19.30 30.38
CA PRO A 143 -3.51 -19.07 29.14
C PRO A 143 -4.29 -17.75 29.11
N GLU A 144 -4.74 -17.25 30.25
CA GLU A 144 -5.49 -15.99 30.32
C GLU A 144 -4.55 -14.81 30.03
N LEU A 145 -3.33 -14.85 30.57
CA LEU A 145 -2.28 -13.85 30.28
C LEU A 145 -1.80 -13.91 28.83
N LEU A 146 -1.77 -15.09 28.21
CA LEU A 146 -1.47 -15.24 26.78
C LEU A 146 -2.54 -14.62 25.89
N SER A 147 -3.82 -14.77 26.25
CA SER A 147 -4.93 -14.24 25.46
C SER A 147 -4.98 -12.71 25.44
N ASP A 148 -4.48 -12.08 26.51
CA ASP A 148 -4.38 -10.63 26.66
C ASP A 148 -3.10 -10.05 26.04
N LEU A 149 -2.18 -10.88 25.53
CA LEU A 149 -0.91 -10.43 24.96
C LEU A 149 -1.06 -9.97 23.50
N GLU A 150 -0.36 -8.90 23.16
CA GLU A 150 -0.20 -8.40 21.80
C GLU A 150 1.25 -8.01 21.53
N ILE A 151 1.81 -8.42 20.39
CA ILE A 151 3.11 -7.94 19.91
C ILE A 151 2.88 -6.95 18.80
N ASN A 152 3.35 -5.73 19.00
CA ASN A 152 3.45 -4.73 17.97
C ASN A 152 4.85 -4.74 17.37
N VAL A 153 4.93 -4.58 16.05
CA VAL A 153 6.20 -4.49 15.33
C VAL A 153 6.31 -3.17 14.61
N THR A 154 7.51 -2.59 14.62
CA THR A 154 7.80 -1.33 13.92
C THR A 154 9.12 -1.43 13.18
N VAL A 155 9.19 -0.71 12.06
CA VAL A 155 10.35 -0.66 11.16
C VAL A 155 10.56 0.79 10.75
N ASN A 156 11.81 1.19 10.51
CA ASN A 156 12.08 2.46 9.85
C ASN A 156 11.64 2.39 8.38
N GLU A 157 10.50 3.03 8.08
CA GLU A 157 9.87 2.99 6.77
C GLU A 157 10.69 3.67 5.67
N GLU A 158 11.40 4.76 6.00
CA GLU A 158 12.28 5.47 5.07
C GLU A 158 13.48 4.59 4.68
N HIS A 159 14.04 3.88 5.66
CA HIS A 159 15.12 2.93 5.42
C HIS A 159 14.63 1.73 4.59
N LEU A 160 13.43 1.21 4.86
CA LEU A 160 12.82 0.15 4.06
C LEU A 160 12.60 0.59 2.61
N ALA A 161 12.14 1.84 2.39
CA ALA A 161 11.96 2.40 1.05
C ALA A 161 13.30 2.57 0.32
N THR A 162 14.34 2.99 1.04
CA THR A 162 15.70 3.12 0.49
C THR A 162 16.28 1.75 0.10
N LEU A 163 16.09 0.72 0.93
CA LEU A 163 16.49 -0.66 0.59
C LEU A 163 15.77 -1.18 -0.65
N TYR A 164 14.46 -0.98 -0.72
CA TYR A 164 13.67 -1.33 -1.89
C TYR A 164 14.20 -0.65 -3.16
N LEU A 165 14.44 0.66 -3.12
CA LEU A 165 14.94 1.39 -4.28
C LEU A 165 16.34 0.90 -4.67
N GLY A 166 17.20 0.63 -3.71
CA GLY A 166 18.53 0.03 -3.95
C GLY A 166 18.42 -1.33 -4.66
N LEU A 167 17.54 -2.22 -4.21
CA LEU A 167 17.29 -3.51 -4.85
C LEU A 167 16.71 -3.36 -6.26
N LEU A 168 15.80 -2.42 -6.44
CA LEU A 168 15.15 -2.15 -7.72
C LEU A 168 16.15 -1.64 -8.76
N LEU A 169 17.08 -0.77 -8.36
CA LEU A 169 18.16 -0.28 -9.22
C LEU A 169 19.16 -1.39 -9.56
N GLN A 170 19.48 -2.26 -8.60
CA GLN A 170 20.36 -3.42 -8.83
C GLN A 170 19.81 -4.41 -9.87
N GLU A 171 18.48 -4.52 -10.00
CA GLU A 171 17.84 -5.36 -11.02
C GLU A 171 17.92 -4.76 -12.44
N GLY A 172 18.33 -3.49 -12.58
CA GLY A 172 18.60 -2.84 -13.86
C GLY A 172 17.37 -2.54 -14.73
N SER A 173 16.17 -2.94 -14.31
CA SER A 173 14.92 -2.62 -15.00
C SER A 173 13.76 -2.48 -14.02
N PHE A 174 12.96 -1.43 -14.16
CA PHE A 174 11.86 -1.14 -13.24
C PHE A 174 10.76 -0.32 -13.89
N PHE A 175 9.58 -0.35 -13.31
CA PHE A 175 8.47 0.49 -13.74
C PHE A 175 8.47 1.83 -13.00
N ALA A 176 8.16 2.89 -13.73
CA ALA A 176 8.12 4.24 -13.23
C ALA A 176 6.87 4.98 -13.72
N LYS A 177 6.51 6.03 -12.99
CA LYS A 177 5.48 7.00 -13.35
C LYS A 177 6.14 8.28 -13.86
N ALA A 178 5.64 8.83 -14.96
CA ALA A 178 6.04 10.14 -15.45
C ALA A 178 5.55 11.27 -14.53
N LEU A 179 6.43 12.21 -14.19
CA LEU A 179 6.13 13.31 -13.26
C LEU A 179 5.50 14.54 -13.93
N PHE A 180 5.79 14.75 -15.21
CA PHE A 180 5.26 15.84 -16.02
C PHE A 180 4.99 15.36 -17.45
N THR A 181 4.29 16.18 -18.23
CA THR A 181 4.02 15.92 -19.65
C THR A 181 5.12 16.55 -20.49
N ARG A 182 5.62 15.80 -21.46
CA ARG A 182 6.57 16.26 -22.46
C ARG A 182 5.94 16.21 -23.85
N ASN A 183 6.00 17.33 -24.57
CA ASN A 183 5.35 17.49 -25.87
C ASN A 183 6.40 17.68 -26.98
N GLU A 184 5.95 17.52 -28.23
CA GLU A 184 6.69 17.72 -29.50
C GLU A 184 7.27 19.12 -29.73
N GLN A 185 7.25 20.03 -28.74
CA GLN A 185 7.86 21.37 -28.87
C GLN A 185 9.27 21.45 -28.28
N ASP A 186 9.71 20.40 -27.58
CA ASP A 186 11.07 20.27 -27.02
C ASP A 186 12.02 19.54 -28.00
N GLU A 187 11.90 19.82 -29.30
CA GLU A 187 12.68 19.17 -30.37
C GLU A 187 14.11 19.69 -30.42
N GLU A 188 15.00 19.03 -29.70
CA GLU A 188 16.42 18.98 -30.08
C GLU A 188 16.93 17.54 -30.32
N ASP A 189 16.18 16.48 -29.98
CA ASP A 189 16.61 15.08 -30.17
C ASP A 189 15.45 14.13 -30.56
N GLU A 190 15.53 13.56 -31.76
CA GLU A 190 14.57 12.55 -32.30
C GLU A 190 14.54 11.23 -31.49
N GLU A 191 15.52 10.99 -30.60
CA GLU A 191 15.64 9.77 -29.80
C GLU A 191 14.84 9.80 -28.48
N GLN A 192 14.17 10.91 -28.18
CA GLN A 192 13.52 11.13 -26.88
C GLN A 192 12.05 10.69 -26.86
N LEU A 193 11.64 10.02 -25.78
CA LEU A 193 10.29 9.48 -25.67
C LEU A 193 9.30 10.57 -25.25
N LEU A 194 8.18 10.67 -25.98
CA LEU A 194 7.03 11.48 -25.60
C LEU A 194 6.19 10.75 -24.55
N PHE A 195 5.82 11.45 -23.47
CA PHE A 195 4.99 10.90 -22.39
C PHE A 195 4.17 12.00 -21.74
N LYS A 196 3.01 11.62 -21.19
CA LYS A 196 2.15 12.48 -20.39
C LYS A 196 2.39 12.23 -18.90
N LYS A 197 2.10 13.24 -18.09
CA LYS A 197 2.10 13.09 -16.62
C LYS A 197 1.24 11.89 -16.22
N ASN A 198 1.78 11.07 -15.31
CA ASN A 198 1.21 9.81 -14.82
C ASN A 198 1.24 8.63 -15.80
N ASP A 199 1.81 8.77 -17.00
CA ASP A 199 2.06 7.61 -17.85
C ASP A 199 3.00 6.63 -17.14
N LEU A 200 2.77 5.33 -17.38
CA LEU A 200 3.60 4.26 -16.86
C LEU A 200 4.61 3.81 -17.90
N LEU A 201 5.86 3.71 -17.46
CA LEU A 201 6.98 3.35 -18.31
C LEU A 201 7.79 2.24 -17.67
N MET A 202 8.27 1.32 -18.49
CA MET A 202 9.38 0.44 -18.12
C MET A 202 10.67 1.18 -18.41
N VAL A 203 11.50 1.38 -17.39
CA VAL A 203 12.79 2.04 -17.47
C VAL A 203 13.88 0.98 -17.34
N ARG A 204 14.84 0.97 -18.26
CA ARG A 204 16.05 0.16 -18.19
C ARG A 204 17.23 1.06 -17.90
N ASP A 205 18.02 0.67 -16.91
CA ASP A 205 19.21 1.41 -16.54
C ASP A 205 20.33 1.06 -17.53
N THR A 206 20.68 2.01 -18.40
CA THR A 206 21.66 1.81 -19.48
C THR A 206 23.09 2.24 -19.09
N GLY A 207 23.30 2.74 -17.86
CA GLY A 207 24.62 3.13 -17.35
C GLY A 207 24.62 4.47 -16.60
N GLN A 208 25.80 5.08 -16.44
CA GLN A 208 25.93 6.41 -15.82
C GLN A 208 25.55 7.50 -16.84
N GLY A 209 24.30 7.95 -16.79
CA GLY A 209 23.79 9.08 -17.59
C GLY A 209 22.55 9.69 -16.96
N GLU A 210 22.22 10.94 -17.34
CA GLU A 210 21.00 11.63 -16.90
C GLU A 210 19.74 11.15 -17.65
N THR A 211 19.93 10.37 -18.72
CA THR A 211 18.88 9.75 -19.51
C THR A 211 18.94 8.24 -19.40
N ARG A 212 17.76 7.61 -19.43
CA ARG A 212 17.59 6.16 -19.40
C ARG A 212 16.70 5.72 -20.55
N GLU A 213 16.82 4.46 -20.97
CA GLU A 213 15.92 3.87 -21.95
C GLU A 213 14.55 3.63 -21.29
N GLY A 214 13.52 4.28 -21.82
CA GLY A 214 12.13 4.11 -21.40
C GLY A 214 11.32 3.43 -22.48
N THR A 215 10.40 2.56 -22.08
CA THR A 215 9.35 1.99 -22.94
C THR A 215 8.00 2.31 -22.32
N MET A 216 7.14 3.01 -23.04
CA MET A 216 5.78 3.30 -22.60
C MET A 216 4.97 2.01 -22.57
N LEU A 217 4.31 1.72 -21.44
CA LEU A 217 3.48 0.53 -21.33
C LEU A 217 2.28 0.56 -22.28
N ALA A 218 1.68 1.73 -22.50
CA ALA A 218 0.46 1.88 -23.29
C ALA A 218 0.67 1.72 -24.81
N SER A 219 1.70 2.35 -25.37
CA SER A 219 1.95 2.33 -26.82
C SER A 219 3.03 1.34 -27.24
N GLY A 220 3.89 0.89 -26.31
CA GLY A 220 5.11 0.17 -26.63
C GLY A 220 6.20 1.06 -27.25
N ASN A 221 5.98 2.37 -27.34
CA ASN A 221 6.98 3.31 -27.84
C ASN A 221 8.20 3.31 -26.92
N HIS A 222 9.39 3.31 -27.50
CA HIS A 222 10.66 3.32 -26.80
C HIS A 222 11.43 4.59 -27.13
N GLY A 223 12.27 5.04 -26.21
CA GLY A 223 13.13 6.21 -26.40
C GLY A 223 13.84 6.59 -25.11
N LEU A 224 14.63 7.65 -25.17
CA LEU A 224 15.36 8.18 -24.02
C LEU A 224 14.46 9.04 -23.14
N VAL A 225 14.61 8.87 -21.84
CA VAL A 225 13.81 9.53 -20.80
C VAL A 225 14.74 10.09 -19.72
N PRO A 226 14.63 11.38 -19.36
CA PRO A 226 15.40 11.95 -18.25
C PRO A 226 15.04 11.30 -16.91
N VAL A 227 16.03 11.02 -16.06
CA VAL A 227 15.81 10.46 -14.71
C VAL A 227 14.94 11.40 -13.86
N SER A 228 15.11 12.71 -14.00
CA SER A 228 14.31 13.73 -13.30
C SER A 228 12.82 13.76 -13.71
N ALA A 229 12.49 13.18 -14.85
CA ALA A 229 11.11 13.09 -15.33
C ALA A 229 10.35 11.89 -14.76
N MET A 230 11.05 10.99 -14.05
CA MET A 230 10.53 9.68 -13.69
C MET A 230 10.63 9.41 -12.20
N GLN A 231 9.59 8.77 -11.68
CA GLN A 231 9.56 8.28 -10.31
C GLN A 231 9.32 6.77 -10.32
N PRO A 232 10.26 5.95 -9.81
CA PRO A 232 10.02 4.53 -9.61
C PRO A 232 8.74 4.31 -8.81
N LEU A 233 7.97 3.29 -9.15
CA LEU A 233 6.71 3.05 -8.45
C LEU A 233 6.95 2.86 -6.95
N PRO A 234 6.24 3.62 -6.08
CA PRO A 234 6.53 3.64 -4.65
C PRO A 234 6.37 2.29 -3.98
N TYR A 235 5.48 1.45 -4.50
CA TYR A 235 5.11 0.18 -3.89
C TYR A 235 5.81 -0.96 -4.59
N PRO A 236 6.62 -1.74 -3.86
CA PRO A 236 7.28 -2.93 -4.41
C PRO A 236 6.29 -3.91 -5.06
N PHE A 237 5.06 -4.00 -4.51
CA PHE A 237 3.99 -4.82 -5.07
C PHE A 237 3.66 -4.47 -6.52
N TYR A 238 3.60 -3.17 -6.88
CA TYR A 238 3.28 -2.77 -8.26
C TYR A 238 4.38 -3.17 -9.24
N GLN A 239 5.64 -3.16 -8.82
CA GLN A 239 6.74 -3.69 -9.64
C GLN A 239 6.54 -5.16 -9.95
N TRP A 240 6.30 -5.96 -8.91
CA TRP A 240 6.07 -7.39 -9.07
C TRP A 240 4.84 -7.67 -9.94
N PHE A 241 3.74 -6.96 -9.70
CA PHE A 241 2.49 -7.14 -10.45
C PHE A 241 2.71 -6.90 -11.94
N LEU A 242 3.31 -5.76 -12.31
CA LEU A 242 3.58 -5.42 -13.72
C LEU A 242 4.63 -6.34 -14.37
N ARG A 243 5.56 -6.91 -13.59
CA ARG A 243 6.51 -7.92 -14.11
C ARG A 243 5.84 -9.27 -14.38
N LYS A 244 4.91 -9.68 -13.53
CA LYS A 244 4.20 -10.97 -13.67
C LYS A 244 3.09 -10.91 -14.70
N TYR A 245 2.46 -9.75 -14.82
CA TYR A 245 1.40 -9.47 -15.78
C TYR A 245 1.88 -8.29 -16.63
N PRO A 246 2.86 -8.50 -17.53
CA PRO A 246 3.29 -7.47 -18.45
C PRO A 246 2.06 -7.11 -19.27
N CYS A 247 1.49 -5.96 -18.95
CA CYS A 247 0.27 -5.52 -19.58
C CYS A 247 0.52 -5.49 -21.08
N ASN A 248 -0.28 -6.25 -21.83
CA ASN A 248 -0.65 -5.83 -23.17
C ASN A 248 -1.57 -4.62 -22.97
N THR A 249 -0.99 -3.49 -22.55
CA THR A 249 -1.68 -2.21 -22.37
C THR A 249 -1.91 -1.56 -23.71
N GLY A 250 -2.41 -2.32 -24.69
CA GLY A 250 -3.51 -1.79 -25.47
C GLY A 250 -4.63 -1.50 -24.48
N CYS A 251 -4.55 -0.36 -23.79
CA CYS A 251 -5.69 0.28 -23.20
C CYS A 251 -6.62 0.45 -24.39
N LEU A 252 -7.53 -0.52 -24.57
CA LEU A 252 -8.63 -0.39 -25.51
C LEU A 252 -9.17 0.98 -25.23
N GLN A 253 -8.99 1.85 -26.21
CA GLN A 253 -9.43 3.22 -26.25
C GLN A 253 -10.78 3.24 -25.56
N MET A 254 -10.77 3.75 -24.32
CA MET A 254 -11.82 3.57 -23.33
C MET A 254 -13.15 3.77 -24.03
N GLU A 255 -13.84 2.67 -24.36
CA GLU A 255 -15.22 2.77 -24.81
C GLU A 255 -15.89 3.57 -23.71
N LYS A 256 -16.60 4.64 -24.08
CA LYS A 256 -17.25 5.54 -23.12
C LYS A 256 -18.04 4.71 -22.11
N GLU A 257 -17.42 4.42 -20.96
CA GLU A 257 -18.05 3.66 -19.89
C GLU A 257 -19.20 4.52 -19.37
N ALA A 258 -20.34 3.89 -19.07
CA ALA A 258 -21.53 4.60 -18.63
C ALA A 258 -21.31 5.41 -17.32
N PHE A 259 -20.24 5.16 -16.58
CA PHE A 259 -19.89 5.85 -15.33
C PHE A 259 -18.53 6.56 -15.47
N GLU A 260 -18.56 7.87 -15.71
CA GLU A 260 -17.36 8.70 -15.95
C GLU A 260 -16.55 9.00 -14.68
N HIS A 261 -17.19 8.96 -13.50
CA HIS A 261 -16.59 9.35 -12.22
C HIS A 261 -16.07 8.15 -11.40
N ALA A 262 -15.05 8.38 -10.56
CA ALA A 262 -14.37 7.32 -9.81
C ALA A 262 -15.25 6.66 -8.73
N ILE A 263 -16.10 7.46 -8.07
CA ILE A 263 -17.03 7.05 -7.03
C ILE A 263 -18.36 7.77 -7.29
N VAL A 264 -19.46 7.02 -7.27
CA VAL A 264 -20.79 7.53 -7.59
C VAL A 264 -21.81 7.01 -6.58
N THR A 265 -22.76 7.88 -6.19
CA THR A 265 -23.95 7.56 -5.39
C THR A 265 -25.22 7.91 -6.17
N GLY A 266 -26.40 7.53 -5.67
CA GLY A 266 -27.67 7.85 -6.32
C GLY A 266 -28.32 6.64 -6.98
N SER A 267 -28.97 6.84 -8.14
CA SER A 267 -29.79 5.81 -8.78
C SER A 267 -29.28 5.40 -10.17
N CYS A 268 -29.56 4.15 -10.54
CA CYS A 268 -29.27 3.60 -11.86
C CYS A 268 -30.49 2.83 -12.40
N VAL A 269 -30.52 2.62 -13.71
CA VAL A 269 -31.61 1.92 -14.39
C VAL A 269 -31.07 0.74 -15.18
N ALA A 270 -31.73 -0.41 -15.04
CA ALA A 270 -31.39 -1.63 -15.75
C ALA A 270 -31.62 -1.46 -17.26
N VAL A 271 -30.60 -1.77 -18.06
CA VAL A 271 -30.67 -1.70 -19.53
C VAL A 271 -31.00 -3.03 -20.19
N VAL A 272 -30.88 -4.12 -19.43
CA VAL A 272 -31.15 -5.50 -19.86
C VAL A 272 -31.96 -6.24 -18.79
N ASP A 273 -32.70 -7.26 -19.21
CA ASP A 273 -33.25 -8.25 -18.29
C ASP A 273 -32.12 -9.17 -17.82
N TYR A 274 -31.99 -9.35 -16.51
CA TYR A 274 -30.94 -10.14 -15.88
C TYR A 274 -31.54 -11.11 -14.86
N SER A 275 -31.26 -12.40 -15.06
CA SER A 275 -31.57 -13.46 -14.09
C SER A 275 -30.32 -13.75 -13.26
N PRO A 276 -30.42 -13.71 -11.93
CA PRO A 276 -29.27 -13.87 -11.04
C PRO A 276 -28.69 -15.28 -11.13
N VAL A 277 -27.36 -15.38 -11.13
CA VAL A 277 -26.62 -16.64 -11.11
C VAL A 277 -26.26 -17.01 -9.67
N GLY A 278 -25.97 -16.02 -8.83
CA GLY A 278 -25.75 -16.17 -7.39
C GLY A 278 -27.00 -15.88 -6.55
N LEU A 279 -27.10 -16.47 -5.35
CA LEU A 279 -28.21 -16.21 -4.42
C LEU A 279 -28.26 -14.77 -3.92
N ASP A 280 -27.13 -14.07 -3.94
CA ASP A 280 -26.99 -12.70 -3.44
C ASP A 280 -27.11 -11.65 -4.56
N GLU A 281 -27.34 -12.07 -5.81
CA GLU A 281 -27.51 -11.18 -6.95
C GLU A 281 -28.97 -10.77 -7.14
N LEU A 282 -29.16 -9.52 -7.55
CA LEU A 282 -30.48 -8.97 -7.76
C LEU A 282 -31.00 -9.32 -9.15
N GLN A 283 -32.22 -9.86 -9.22
CA GLN A 283 -32.94 -10.01 -10.49
C GLN A 283 -33.37 -8.64 -11.00
N LEU A 284 -33.10 -8.35 -12.27
CA LEU A 284 -33.45 -7.09 -12.91
C LEU A 284 -34.26 -7.33 -14.16
N SER A 285 -35.25 -6.49 -14.40
CA SER A 285 -35.94 -6.35 -15.67
C SER A 285 -35.54 -5.01 -16.29
N ARG A 286 -35.47 -4.95 -17.61
CA ARG A 286 -35.12 -3.74 -18.33
C ARG A 286 -36.07 -2.60 -17.97
N GLY A 287 -35.52 -1.50 -17.50
CA GLY A 287 -36.25 -0.34 -17.01
C GLY A 287 -36.38 -0.26 -15.49
N ASP A 288 -35.95 -1.29 -14.76
CA ASP A 288 -35.96 -1.30 -13.30
C ASP A 288 -34.99 -0.27 -12.72
N VAL A 289 -35.44 0.45 -11.71
CA VAL A 289 -34.63 1.48 -11.01
C VAL A 289 -34.02 0.88 -9.76
N VAL A 290 -32.70 0.98 -9.66
CA VAL A 290 -31.90 0.47 -8.56
C VAL A 290 -31.19 1.64 -7.88
N GLU A 291 -31.41 1.79 -6.58
CA GLU A 291 -30.70 2.74 -5.73
C GLU A 291 -29.36 2.14 -5.30
N ILE A 292 -28.27 2.89 -5.49
CA ILE A 292 -26.92 2.50 -5.10
C ILE A 292 -26.83 2.57 -3.58
N GLN A 293 -26.61 1.43 -2.93
CA GLN A 293 -26.36 1.39 -1.50
C GLN A 293 -24.87 1.62 -1.24
N GLY A 294 -24.56 2.71 -0.52
CA GLY A 294 -23.19 3.13 -0.27
C GLY A 294 -22.56 3.74 -1.51
N LEU A 295 -21.52 3.08 -2.06
CA LEU A 295 -20.66 3.64 -3.11
C LEU A 295 -20.55 2.69 -4.32
N LEU A 296 -20.77 3.22 -5.53
CA LEU A 296 -20.37 2.56 -6.77
C LEU A 296 -18.96 3.03 -7.14
N ILE A 297 -18.01 2.09 -7.12
CA ILE A 297 -16.60 2.37 -7.41
C ILE A 297 -16.27 1.92 -8.82
N ARG A 298 -15.62 2.79 -9.59
CA ARG A 298 -15.31 2.55 -11.01
C ARG A 298 -14.56 1.25 -11.28
N GLY A 299 -13.60 0.90 -10.42
CA GLY A 299 -12.76 -0.30 -10.54
C GLY A 299 -13.47 -1.63 -10.23
N LEU A 300 -14.71 -1.59 -9.73
CA LEU A 300 -15.47 -2.79 -9.40
C LEU A 300 -16.52 -3.07 -10.49
N GLY A 301 -16.67 -4.36 -10.83
CA GLY A 301 -17.68 -4.83 -11.79
C GLY A 301 -19.09 -4.96 -11.19
N VAL A 302 -19.19 -4.96 -9.86
CA VAL A 302 -20.44 -5.13 -9.10
C VAL A 302 -20.52 -4.10 -7.97
N PHE A 303 -21.74 -3.74 -7.59
CA PHE A 303 -22.03 -2.90 -6.43
C PHE A 303 -23.31 -3.40 -5.74
N ILE A 304 -23.61 -2.91 -4.54
CA ILE A 304 -24.82 -3.27 -3.81
C ILE A 304 -25.92 -2.29 -4.20
N GLY A 305 -27.05 -2.81 -4.66
CA GLY A 305 -28.19 -2.02 -5.10
C GLY A 305 -29.48 -2.46 -4.42
N THR A 306 -30.38 -1.52 -4.15
CA THR A 306 -31.75 -1.81 -3.71
C THR A 306 -32.72 -1.54 -4.84
N HIS A 307 -33.50 -2.55 -5.19
CA HIS A 307 -34.53 -2.41 -6.21
C HIS A 307 -35.67 -1.52 -5.70
N SER A 308 -35.98 -0.45 -6.43
CA SER A 308 -36.88 0.60 -5.92
C SER A 308 -38.33 0.12 -5.74
N SER A 309 -38.79 -0.85 -6.54
CA SER A 309 -40.17 -1.32 -6.48
C SER A 309 -40.38 -2.56 -5.59
N THR A 310 -39.36 -3.41 -5.43
CA THR A 310 -39.45 -4.62 -4.59
C THR A 310 -38.80 -4.45 -3.22
N GLY A 311 -37.95 -3.42 -3.04
CA GLY A 311 -37.18 -3.19 -1.82
C GLY A 311 -36.09 -4.24 -1.55
N LEU A 312 -35.83 -5.13 -2.51
CA LEU A 312 -34.81 -6.17 -2.36
C LEU A 312 -33.42 -5.59 -2.60
N THR A 313 -32.50 -5.90 -1.70
CA THR A 313 -31.11 -5.49 -1.79
C THR A 313 -30.25 -6.67 -2.20
N GLY A 314 -29.34 -6.46 -3.16
CA GLY A 314 -28.43 -7.49 -3.64
C GLY A 314 -27.30 -6.92 -4.50
N PHE A 315 -26.44 -7.80 -5.01
CA PHE A 315 -25.38 -7.44 -5.94
C PHE A 315 -25.94 -7.15 -7.33
N VAL A 316 -25.47 -6.06 -7.92
CA VAL A 316 -25.84 -5.60 -9.26
C VAL A 316 -24.59 -5.45 -10.10
N HIS A 317 -24.60 -6.07 -11.28
CA HIS A 317 -23.52 -5.94 -12.26
C HIS A 317 -23.60 -4.58 -12.94
N LYS A 318 -22.49 -3.83 -12.87
CA LYS A 318 -22.35 -2.51 -13.49
C LYS A 318 -22.62 -2.53 -15.00
N ALA A 319 -22.29 -3.65 -15.67
CA ALA A 319 -22.52 -3.83 -17.10
C ALA A 319 -24.01 -3.86 -17.50
N HIS A 320 -24.91 -4.12 -16.56
CA HIS A 320 -26.36 -4.28 -16.82
C HIS A 320 -27.18 -3.04 -16.48
N VAL A 321 -26.54 -1.98 -15.99
CA VAL A 321 -27.20 -0.75 -15.54
C VAL A 321 -26.52 0.49 -16.13
N ARG A 322 -27.29 1.58 -16.29
CA ARG A 322 -26.77 2.91 -16.64
C ARG A 322 -27.17 3.92 -15.55
N PRO A 323 -26.40 5.00 -15.33
CA PRO A 323 -26.79 6.02 -14.37
C PRO A 323 -28.14 6.65 -14.74
N LEU A 324 -28.94 6.95 -13.72
CA LEU A 324 -30.18 7.72 -13.82
C LEU A 324 -29.99 9.07 -13.12
N ASP A 325 -29.88 9.06 -11.79
CA ASP A 325 -29.58 10.24 -10.96
C ASP A 325 -28.29 10.01 -10.16
N ALA A 326 -27.21 9.69 -10.88
CA ALA A 326 -25.97 9.28 -10.26
C ALA A 326 -25.07 10.52 -9.99
N LEU A 327 -24.82 10.82 -8.72
CA LEU A 327 -24.05 11.97 -8.26
C LEU A 327 -22.61 11.56 -7.93
N PRO A 328 -21.60 12.31 -8.41
CA PRO A 328 -20.24 12.13 -7.95
C PRO A 328 -20.12 12.53 -6.47
N LEU A 329 -19.29 11.80 -5.72
CA LEU A 329 -18.85 12.20 -4.38
C LEU A 329 -17.62 13.09 -4.43
#